data_AF-A8B9N1-F1
#
_entry.id   AF-A8B9N1-F1
#
_cell.length_a   1.000
_cell.length_b   1.000
_cell.length_c   1.000
_cell.angle_alpha   90.00
_cell.angle_beta   90.00
_cell.angle_gamma   90.00
#
_symmetry.space_group_name_H-M   'P 1'
#
loop_
_entity.id
_entity.type
_entity.pdbx_description
1 polymer ?
#
loop_
_entity_poly.entity_id
_entity_poly.type
_entity_poly.pdbx_seq_one_letter_code
_entity_poly.pdbx_strand_id
1 'polypeptide(L)'
;KLVQKTMHDNWSTSRKTVDISYKIDIPREFDARQYFGSCADVIGDVKDQGNCASSWAVAVASTFSDRLCIASNGQFTDNLSAQNLLSCGDEEKMGCDGGSAFKAWELTMSKGIVTGGNFDSNEGCQPYKIRPCNHYGNGNLKNCSSLRRTQMTVCREKCVNKNYKVKYEDDLHKTSIVYMTSWTNVKQIQQEIMTYGPVTAFMYVYENFMGYKEGIYKSTAGELIGYHHVKLIGWGVDGDGTEYWLAMNSWNSNWGTNGL
;
A
#
# COMPACT_ATOMS: atom_id res chain seq x y z
N LYS A 1 -8.69 -5.22 9.95
CA LYS A 1 -9.95 -4.79 9.27
C LYS A 1 -10.33 -3.36 9.66
N LEU A 2 -10.84 -2.54 8.74
CA LEU A 2 -11.23 -1.12 8.98
C LEU A 2 -12.73 -0.92 8.73
N VAL A 3 -13.44 -0.08 9.48
CA VAL A 3 -14.85 0.24 9.15
C VAL A 3 -14.99 1.01 7.83
N GLN A 4 -16.04 0.71 7.06
CA GLN A 4 -16.44 1.52 5.91
C GLN A 4 -17.13 2.81 6.37
N LYS A 5 -16.60 3.99 5.99
CA LYS A 5 -17.19 5.30 6.30
C LYS A 5 -17.80 5.95 5.06
N THR A 6 -18.91 6.65 5.22
CA THR A 6 -19.70 7.27 4.13
C THR A 6 -19.75 8.81 4.17
N MET A 7 -19.16 9.47 5.17
CA MET A 7 -19.24 10.93 5.34
C MET A 7 -17.94 11.67 4.96
N HIS A 8 -18.08 12.91 4.48
CA HIS A 8 -17.06 13.75 3.83
C HIS A 8 -16.14 14.53 4.81
N ASP A 9 -14.86 14.66 4.43
CA ASP A 9 -14.04 15.83 4.71
C ASP A 9 -13.96 16.70 3.44
N ASN A 10 -14.19 18.01 3.55
CA ASN A 10 -14.23 18.96 2.43
C ASN A 10 -12.84 19.20 1.83
N TRP A 11 -12.41 18.36 0.88
CA TRP A 11 -11.23 18.62 0.04
C TRP A 11 -11.60 18.62 -1.46
N SER A 12 -10.99 19.57 -2.19
CA SER A 12 -11.46 20.16 -3.46
C SER A 12 -11.79 19.23 -4.63
N THR A 13 -12.71 19.73 -5.46
CA THR A 13 -13.38 19.22 -6.68
C THR A 13 -12.52 19.02 -7.93
N SER A 14 -11.20 18.85 -7.82
CA SER A 14 -10.27 18.97 -8.97
C SER A 14 -9.55 17.69 -9.41
N ARG A 15 -10.18 16.51 -9.30
CA ARG A 15 -9.57 15.26 -9.80
C ARG A 15 -10.60 14.40 -10.53
N LYS A 16 -10.28 14.04 -11.79
CA LYS A 16 -11.14 13.24 -12.68
C LYS A 16 -11.36 11.86 -12.08
N THR A 17 -12.60 11.56 -11.69
CA THR A 17 -13.11 10.19 -11.60
C THR A 17 -13.35 9.69 -13.02
N VAL A 18 -12.75 8.57 -13.41
CA VAL A 18 -13.01 7.98 -14.74
C VAL A 18 -14.27 7.13 -14.63
N ASP A 19 -15.24 7.37 -15.52
CA ASP A 19 -16.45 6.58 -15.62
C ASP A 19 -16.09 5.28 -16.36
N ILE A 20 -15.92 4.20 -15.60
CA ILE A 20 -15.62 2.88 -16.13
C ILE A 20 -16.90 2.04 -16.08
N SER A 21 -17.12 1.16 -17.05
CA SER A 21 -18.16 0.13 -16.97
C SER A 21 -17.88 -0.82 -15.80
N TYR A 22 -18.41 -0.47 -14.64
CA TYR A 22 -18.23 -1.23 -13.41
C TYR A 22 -19.13 -2.47 -13.37
N LYS A 23 -18.65 -3.55 -12.75
CA LYS A 23 -19.48 -4.71 -12.39
C LYS A 23 -20.67 -4.23 -11.54
N ILE A 24 -21.88 -4.66 -11.90
CA ILE A 24 -23.12 -4.10 -11.32
C ILE A 24 -23.51 -4.82 -10.02
N ASP A 25 -23.11 -6.08 -9.85
CA ASP A 25 -23.44 -6.88 -8.68
C ASP A 25 -22.23 -6.98 -7.72
N ILE A 26 -22.31 -6.24 -6.60
CA ILE A 26 -21.25 -6.19 -5.59
C ILE A 26 -21.57 -7.23 -4.50
N PRO A 27 -20.75 -8.28 -4.32
CA PRO A 27 -20.99 -9.28 -3.30
C PRO A 27 -20.86 -8.68 -1.89
N ARG A 28 -21.52 -9.32 -0.91
CA ARG A 28 -21.42 -8.91 0.50
C ARG A 28 -20.01 -9.02 1.06
N GLU A 29 -19.23 -9.98 0.56
CA GLU A 29 -17.85 -10.21 0.94
C GLU A 29 -16.99 -10.36 -0.32
N PHE A 30 -15.78 -9.84 -0.26
CA PHE A 30 -14.81 -9.95 -1.34
C PHE A 30 -13.41 -9.98 -0.76
N ASP A 31 -12.57 -10.90 -1.25
CA ASP A 31 -11.15 -10.95 -0.97
C ASP A 31 -10.39 -11.11 -2.28
N ALA A 32 -9.60 -10.10 -2.65
CA ALA A 32 -8.84 -10.09 -3.89
C ALA A 32 -7.87 -11.28 -4.00
N ARG A 33 -7.38 -11.83 -2.87
CA ARG A 33 -6.49 -13.00 -2.87
C ARG A 33 -7.22 -14.26 -3.34
N GLN A 34 -8.51 -14.37 -3.03
CA GLN A 34 -9.34 -15.49 -3.47
C GLN A 34 -9.81 -15.28 -4.91
N TYR A 35 -10.21 -14.05 -5.24
CA TYR A 35 -10.77 -13.72 -6.54
C TYR A 35 -9.73 -13.74 -7.66
N PHE A 36 -8.56 -13.14 -7.43
CA PHE A 36 -7.43 -13.13 -8.37
C PHE A 36 -6.42 -14.20 -7.99
N GLY A 37 -6.85 -15.47 -8.02
CA GLY A 37 -6.09 -16.60 -7.46
C GLY A 37 -4.65 -16.75 -7.99
N SER A 38 -4.39 -16.44 -9.27
CA SER A 38 -3.03 -16.46 -9.83
C SER A 38 -2.10 -15.40 -9.26
N CYS A 39 -2.65 -14.39 -8.60
CA CYS A 39 -1.94 -13.28 -7.96
C CYS A 39 -2.12 -13.29 -6.43
N ALA A 40 -2.64 -14.37 -5.86
CA ALA A 40 -2.94 -14.46 -4.42
C ALA A 40 -1.71 -14.16 -3.55
N ASP A 41 -0.55 -14.68 -3.93
CA ASP A 41 0.70 -14.51 -3.19
C ASP A 41 1.24 -13.08 -3.30
N VAL A 42 1.13 -12.44 -4.47
CA VAL A 42 1.54 -11.04 -4.69
C VAL A 42 0.63 -10.11 -3.88
N ILE A 43 -0.69 -10.31 -4.00
CA ILE A 43 -1.69 -9.53 -3.28
C ILE A 43 -1.52 -9.71 -1.76
N GLY A 44 -1.27 -10.94 -1.32
CA GLY A 44 -1.11 -11.30 0.09
C GLY A 44 0.24 -10.96 0.72
N ASP A 45 1.20 -10.43 -0.05
CA ASP A 45 2.55 -10.09 0.43
C ASP A 45 2.51 -8.88 1.40
N VAL A 46 2.62 -9.17 2.69
CA VAL A 46 2.65 -8.16 3.77
C VAL A 46 4.03 -7.55 3.89
N LYS A 47 4.09 -6.23 3.76
CA LYS A 47 5.33 -5.45 3.78
C LYS A 47 5.68 -4.91 5.16
N ASP A 48 6.94 -4.53 5.35
CA ASP A 48 7.41 -3.77 6.52
C ASP A 48 8.12 -2.50 6.07
N GLN A 49 7.59 -1.34 6.47
CA GLN A 49 8.16 -0.03 6.16
C GLN A 49 9.40 0.29 7.01
N GLY A 50 9.65 -0.46 8.08
CA GLY A 50 10.70 -0.25 9.06
C GLY A 50 10.54 1.07 9.83
N ASN A 51 11.63 1.57 10.43
CA ASN A 51 11.59 2.85 11.16
C ASN A 51 11.70 4.05 10.19
N CYS A 52 10.67 4.21 9.37
CA CYS A 52 10.53 5.19 8.30
C CYS A 52 9.04 5.41 8.02
N ALA A 53 8.58 6.66 7.91
CA ALA A 53 7.19 6.99 7.61
C ALA A 53 6.90 6.90 6.09
N SER A 54 7.19 5.75 5.49
CA SER A 54 7.12 5.47 4.04
C SER A 54 5.89 4.68 3.63
N SER A 55 4.84 4.60 4.46
CA SER A 55 3.62 3.87 4.13
C SER A 55 2.99 4.30 2.80
N TRP A 56 3.09 5.58 2.47
CA TRP A 56 2.69 6.13 1.17
C TRP A 56 3.40 5.45 -0.01
N ALA A 57 4.70 5.16 0.11
CA ALA A 57 5.50 4.51 -0.94
C ALA A 57 5.24 3.00 -0.96
N VAL A 58 5.19 2.36 0.21
CA VAL A 58 4.96 0.92 0.35
C VAL A 58 3.56 0.54 -0.16
N ALA A 59 2.53 1.31 0.20
CA ALA A 59 1.17 1.05 -0.25
C ALA A 59 1.04 1.22 -1.78
N VAL A 60 1.68 2.24 -2.37
CA VAL A 60 1.63 2.44 -3.83
C VAL A 60 2.40 1.36 -4.58
N ALA A 61 3.64 1.05 -4.18
CA ALA A 61 4.42 0.01 -4.85
C ALA A 61 3.76 -1.37 -4.75
N SER A 62 3.22 -1.73 -3.58
CA SER A 62 2.50 -3.01 -3.42
C SER A 62 1.21 -3.04 -4.23
N THR A 63 0.39 -1.98 -4.19
CA THR A 63 -0.83 -1.89 -4.99
C THR A 63 -0.51 -1.98 -6.49
N PHE A 64 0.57 -1.35 -6.95
CA PHE A 64 0.96 -1.41 -8.34
C PHE A 64 1.46 -2.80 -8.74
N SER A 65 2.21 -3.49 -7.87
CA SER A 65 2.64 -4.88 -8.09
C SER A 65 1.43 -5.81 -8.26
N ASP A 66 0.43 -5.69 -7.38
CA ASP A 66 -0.82 -6.47 -7.47
C ASP A 66 -1.53 -6.23 -8.81
N ARG A 67 -1.72 -4.96 -9.18
CA ARG A 67 -2.42 -4.60 -10.42
C ARG A 67 -1.66 -5.04 -11.67
N LEU A 68 -0.33 -5.01 -11.65
CA LEU A 68 0.49 -5.48 -12.76
C LEU A 68 0.41 -7.01 -12.88
N CYS A 69 0.38 -7.73 -11.76
CA CYS A 69 0.11 -9.17 -11.76
C CYS A 69 -1.27 -9.46 -12.37
N ILE A 70 -2.32 -8.77 -11.91
CA ILE A 70 -3.70 -8.97 -12.41
C ILE A 70 -3.79 -8.64 -13.91
N ALA A 71 -3.27 -7.50 -14.34
CA ALA A 71 -3.31 -7.06 -15.74
C ALA A 71 -2.50 -7.97 -16.67
N SER A 72 -1.48 -8.64 -16.15
CA SER A 72 -0.67 -9.61 -16.89
C SER A 72 -1.16 -11.06 -16.75
N ASN A 73 -2.33 -11.29 -16.14
CA ASN A 73 -2.87 -12.63 -15.85
C ASN A 73 -1.86 -13.54 -15.13
N GLY A 74 -1.15 -13.00 -14.13
CA GLY A 74 -0.19 -13.74 -13.32
C GLY A 74 1.18 -13.96 -13.97
N GLN A 75 1.47 -13.36 -15.13
CA GLN A 75 2.81 -13.47 -15.75
C GLN A 75 3.85 -12.61 -15.05
N PHE A 76 3.44 -11.45 -14.53
CA PHE A 76 4.28 -10.61 -13.69
C PHE A 76 3.97 -10.90 -12.22
N THR A 77 4.97 -11.37 -11.46
CA THR A 77 4.82 -11.66 -10.03
C THR A 77 5.88 -10.98 -9.17
N ASP A 78 6.72 -10.14 -9.77
CA ASP A 78 7.80 -9.46 -9.07
C ASP A 78 7.26 -8.30 -8.21
N ASN A 79 8.00 -7.95 -7.17
CA ASN A 79 7.71 -6.79 -6.34
C ASN A 79 8.24 -5.52 -6.99
N LEU A 80 7.43 -4.47 -7.07
CA LEU A 80 7.88 -3.13 -7.43
C LEU A 80 8.49 -2.41 -6.23
N SER A 81 9.50 -1.58 -6.51
CA SER A 81 10.36 -1.01 -5.50
C SER A 81 9.72 0.17 -4.77
N ALA A 82 9.29 -0.08 -3.53
CA ALA A 82 8.98 0.99 -2.58
C ALA A 82 10.21 1.87 -2.31
N GLN A 83 11.43 1.32 -2.42
CA GLN A 83 12.66 2.08 -2.24
C GLN A 83 12.90 3.10 -3.34
N ASN A 84 12.55 2.78 -4.58
CA ASN A 84 12.65 3.69 -5.72
C ASN A 84 11.68 4.87 -5.55
N LEU A 85 10.41 4.59 -5.21
CA LEU A 85 9.44 5.63 -4.86
C LEU A 85 9.94 6.51 -3.71
N LEU A 86 10.48 5.88 -2.67
CA LEU A 86 10.96 6.57 -1.47
C LEU A 86 12.10 7.55 -1.77
N SER A 87 13.05 7.18 -2.65
CA SER A 87 14.27 7.97 -2.90
C SER A 87 14.21 8.87 -4.13
N CYS A 88 13.40 8.54 -5.14
CA CYS A 88 13.31 9.25 -6.42
C CYS A 88 12.06 10.11 -6.59
N GLY A 89 11.32 10.29 -5.50
CA GLY A 89 10.26 11.27 -5.38
C GLY A 89 10.75 12.71 -5.37
N ASP A 90 9.90 13.67 -5.79
CA ASP A 90 10.23 15.10 -5.73
C ASP A 90 10.57 15.55 -4.30
N GLU A 91 11.69 16.27 -4.19
CA GLU A 91 12.47 16.52 -2.96
C GLU A 91 11.68 17.17 -1.81
N GLU A 92 10.58 17.87 -2.09
CA GLU A 92 9.89 18.64 -1.05
C GLU A 92 8.92 17.84 -0.17
N LYS A 93 8.47 16.64 -0.58
CA LYS A 93 7.39 15.90 0.13
C LYS A 93 7.49 14.39 0.08
N MET A 94 8.68 13.83 -0.13
CA MET A 94 8.84 12.39 -0.27
C MET A 94 9.98 11.92 0.60
N GLY A 95 9.65 11.11 1.60
CA GLY A 95 10.68 10.43 2.34
C GLY A 95 10.23 9.62 3.55
N CYS A 96 11.15 9.50 4.51
CA CYS A 96 10.90 8.82 5.78
C CYS A 96 10.21 9.72 6.82
N ASP A 97 9.95 10.98 6.48
CA ASP A 97 9.21 11.95 7.28
C ASP A 97 7.71 12.04 6.90
N GLY A 98 7.29 11.25 5.90
CA GLY A 98 5.96 11.26 5.34
C GLY A 98 5.98 11.54 3.85
N GLY A 99 4.82 11.42 3.21
CA GLY A 99 4.70 11.69 1.79
C GLY A 99 3.30 11.45 1.25
N SER A 100 3.14 11.69 -0.05
CA SER A 100 1.85 11.65 -0.74
C SER A 100 1.76 10.44 -1.66
N ALA A 101 0.82 9.53 -1.38
CA ALA A 101 0.52 8.41 -2.27
C ALA A 101 0.07 8.87 -3.68
N PHE A 102 -0.64 10.00 -3.78
CA PHE A 102 -1.04 10.56 -5.06
C PHE A 102 0.17 10.95 -5.93
N LYS A 103 1.11 11.72 -5.36
CA LYS A 103 2.37 12.05 -6.06
C LYS A 103 3.18 10.80 -6.40
N ALA A 104 3.15 9.77 -5.54
CA ALA A 104 3.85 8.52 -5.82
C ALA A 104 3.25 7.80 -7.03
N TRP A 105 1.92 7.77 -7.15
CA TRP A 105 1.26 7.29 -8.37
C TRP A 105 1.62 8.16 -9.59
N GLU A 106 1.63 9.50 -9.48
CA GLU A 106 2.06 10.38 -10.58
C GLU A 106 3.50 10.09 -11.05
N LEU A 107 4.40 9.73 -10.12
CA LEU A 107 5.76 9.30 -10.43
C LEU A 107 5.75 7.99 -11.24
N THR A 108 4.92 7.00 -10.86
CA THR A 108 4.78 5.75 -11.64
C THR A 108 4.27 6.00 -13.07
N MET A 109 3.47 7.04 -13.29
CA MET A 109 2.95 7.38 -14.62
C MET A 109 3.99 8.12 -15.48
N SER A 110 4.65 9.12 -14.89
CA SER A 110 5.59 9.98 -15.60
C SER A 110 6.94 9.28 -15.85
N LYS A 111 7.56 8.75 -14.79
CA LYS A 111 8.91 8.15 -14.83
C LYS A 111 8.89 6.64 -14.77
N GLY A 112 7.88 6.04 -14.14
CA GLY A 112 7.87 4.61 -13.83
C GLY A 112 8.71 4.28 -12.62
N ILE A 113 8.62 3.03 -12.16
CA ILE A 113 9.41 2.52 -11.04
C ILE A 113 9.98 1.15 -11.37
N VAL A 114 11.14 0.86 -10.80
CA VAL A 114 11.84 -0.42 -10.97
C VAL A 114 11.35 -1.49 -10.00
N THR A 115 11.72 -2.74 -10.24
CA THR A 115 11.50 -3.86 -9.30
C THR A 115 12.35 -3.70 -8.04
N GLY A 116 11.90 -4.29 -6.94
CA GLY A 116 12.60 -4.27 -5.66
C GLY A 116 11.81 -4.97 -4.55
N GLY A 117 12.34 -6.08 -4.06
CA GLY A 117 11.73 -6.85 -2.99
C GLY A 117 12.00 -6.28 -1.60
N ASN A 118 11.75 -7.14 -0.59
CA ASN A 118 11.87 -6.79 0.82
C ASN A 118 13.34 -6.54 1.23
N PHE A 119 13.52 -6.03 2.45
CA PHE A 119 14.85 -5.86 3.04
C PHE A 119 15.64 -7.18 3.03
N ASP A 120 16.91 -7.12 2.61
CA ASP A 120 17.83 -8.26 2.47
C ASP A 120 17.36 -9.42 1.56
N SER A 121 16.28 -9.24 0.78
CA SER A 121 15.80 -10.25 -0.18
C SER A 121 16.75 -10.49 -1.36
N ASN A 122 17.52 -9.46 -1.74
CA ASN A 122 18.26 -9.41 -3.01
C ASN A 122 17.36 -9.65 -4.25
N GLU A 123 16.09 -9.26 -4.18
CA GLU A 123 15.12 -9.37 -5.27
C GLU A 123 14.94 -8.04 -6.01
N GLY A 124 14.95 -8.09 -7.34
CA GLY A 124 14.74 -6.92 -8.19
C GLY A 124 15.90 -5.92 -8.23
N CYS A 125 15.70 -4.82 -8.95
CA CYS A 125 16.69 -3.77 -9.20
C CYS A 125 17.07 -2.99 -7.93
N GLN A 126 16.07 -2.60 -7.13
CA GLN A 126 16.23 -1.79 -5.92
C GLN A 126 15.46 -2.36 -4.73
N PRO A 127 15.98 -3.43 -4.07
CA PRO A 127 15.41 -3.95 -2.84
C PRO A 127 15.30 -2.86 -1.75
N TYR A 128 14.33 -3.03 -0.86
CA TYR A 128 14.11 -2.13 0.26
C TYR A 128 15.32 -2.08 1.21
N LYS A 129 15.74 -0.88 1.62
CA LYS A 129 16.97 -0.73 2.46
C LYS A 129 16.69 -0.61 3.95
N ILE A 130 15.42 -0.49 4.32
CA ILE A 130 15.04 -0.20 5.70
C ILE A 130 14.71 -1.52 6.38
N ARG A 131 15.45 -1.81 7.45
CA ARG A 131 15.28 -3.05 8.19
C ARG A 131 13.88 -3.10 8.85
N PRO A 132 13.20 -4.25 8.79
CA PRO A 132 12.00 -4.53 9.54
C PRO A 132 12.16 -4.26 11.04
N CYS A 133 11.08 -3.84 11.70
CA CYS A 133 11.07 -3.61 13.13
C CYS A 133 9.68 -3.87 13.71
N ASN A 134 9.63 -4.06 15.02
CA ASN A 134 8.36 -4.18 15.72
C ASN A 134 7.73 -2.80 15.85
N HIS A 135 6.67 -2.53 15.08
CA HIS A 135 5.96 -1.25 15.13
C HIS A 135 5.19 -1.15 16.44
N TYR A 136 4.28 -2.09 16.69
CA TYR A 136 3.44 -2.16 17.88
C TYR A 136 3.02 -3.62 18.11
N GLY A 137 3.38 -4.23 19.24
CA GLY A 137 3.02 -5.62 19.55
C GLY A 137 4.12 -6.43 20.24
N ASN A 138 3.89 -7.73 20.38
CA ASN A 138 4.89 -8.69 20.86
C ASN A 138 5.59 -9.32 19.65
N GLY A 139 6.92 -9.32 19.63
CA GLY A 139 7.68 -9.94 18.56
C GLY A 139 9.18 -9.94 18.86
N ASN A 140 9.92 -10.77 18.13
CA ASN A 140 11.37 -10.93 18.31
C ASN A 140 12.18 -9.79 17.68
N LEU A 141 11.54 -8.89 16.93
CA LEU A 141 12.17 -7.72 16.32
C LEU A 141 12.35 -6.59 17.33
N LYS A 142 13.41 -5.79 17.17
CA LYS A 142 13.60 -4.56 17.95
C LYS A 142 12.44 -3.60 17.68
N ASN A 143 11.98 -2.92 18.73
CA ASN A 143 10.96 -1.87 18.61
C ASN A 143 11.45 -0.76 17.67
N CYS A 144 10.59 -0.33 16.75
CA CYS A 144 10.93 0.72 15.78
C CYS A 144 11.38 2.01 16.49
N SER A 145 10.74 2.36 17.62
CA SER A 145 11.10 3.52 18.45
C SER A 145 12.52 3.47 19.04
N SER A 146 13.11 2.27 19.17
CA SER A 146 14.48 2.09 19.65
C SER A 146 15.53 2.22 18.54
N LEU A 147 15.09 2.21 17.28
CA LEU A 147 15.97 2.33 16.13
C LEU A 147 16.13 3.81 15.76
N ARG A 148 17.27 4.16 15.17
CA ARG A 148 17.40 5.47 14.54
C ARG A 148 16.45 5.55 13.35
N ARG A 149 15.76 6.68 13.20
CA ARG A 149 14.96 6.95 12.01
C ARG A 149 15.90 6.89 10.80
N THR A 150 15.47 6.19 9.76
CA THR A 150 16.31 6.06 8.56
C THR A 150 16.35 7.40 7.83
N GLN A 151 17.56 7.92 7.62
CA GLN A 151 17.75 9.11 6.80
C GLN A 151 17.54 8.76 5.34
N MET A 152 16.95 9.69 4.60
CA MET A 152 16.64 9.48 3.19
C MET A 152 17.91 9.20 2.39
N THR A 153 17.84 8.16 1.56
CA THR A 153 18.88 7.91 0.57
C THR A 153 18.61 8.73 -0.68
N VAL A 154 19.66 9.34 -1.23
CA VAL A 154 19.64 10.01 -2.54
C VAL A 154 19.03 9.09 -3.60
N CYS A 155 18.18 9.64 -4.48
CA CYS A 155 17.70 8.94 -5.68
C CYS A 155 18.88 8.32 -6.43
N ARG A 156 18.71 7.08 -6.89
CA ARG A 156 19.69 6.42 -7.74
C ARG A 156 18.98 5.86 -8.96
N GLU A 157 19.26 6.42 -10.12
CA GLU A 157 18.80 5.89 -11.41
C GLU A 157 19.73 4.74 -11.85
N LYS A 158 19.86 3.72 -10.99
CA LYS A 158 20.62 2.50 -11.26
C LYS A 158 20.17 1.36 -10.37
N CYS A 159 20.25 0.13 -10.85
CA CYS A 159 20.07 -1.04 -10.01
C CYS A 159 21.20 -1.14 -8.98
N VAL A 160 20.81 -1.29 -7.71
CA VAL A 160 21.77 -1.40 -6.58
C VAL A 160 22.00 -2.84 -6.18
N ASN A 161 21.09 -3.74 -6.55
CA ASN A 161 21.26 -5.17 -6.41
C ASN A 161 22.27 -5.68 -7.45
N LYS A 162 23.45 -6.13 -7.00
CA LYS A 162 24.53 -6.62 -7.87
C LYS A 162 24.18 -7.95 -8.58
N ASN A 163 23.23 -8.70 -8.03
CA ASN A 163 22.79 -9.97 -8.59
C ASN A 163 21.75 -9.78 -9.70
N TYR A 164 21.12 -8.61 -9.75
CA TYR A 164 20.13 -8.27 -10.76
C TYR A 164 20.80 -7.84 -12.08
N LYS A 165 20.35 -8.39 -13.21
CA LYS A 165 21.02 -8.24 -14.51
C LYS A 165 20.30 -7.29 -15.48
N VAL A 166 19.03 -7.01 -15.25
CA VAL A 166 18.27 -6.03 -16.05
C VAL A 166 18.78 -4.63 -15.71
N LYS A 167 18.94 -3.78 -16.73
CA LYS A 167 19.35 -2.39 -16.54
C LYS A 167 18.20 -1.60 -15.90
N TYR A 168 18.53 -0.49 -15.25
CA TYR A 168 17.54 0.34 -14.57
C TYR A 168 16.46 0.82 -15.53
N GLU A 169 16.86 1.28 -16.72
CA GLU A 169 15.97 1.85 -17.72
C GLU A 169 15.05 0.78 -18.33
N ASP A 170 15.54 -0.46 -18.44
CA ASP A 170 14.81 -1.60 -18.98
C ASP A 170 13.86 -2.23 -17.94
N ASP A 171 14.04 -1.90 -16.65
CA ASP A 171 13.22 -2.41 -15.53
C ASP A 171 12.14 -1.40 -15.07
N LEU A 172 11.98 -0.27 -15.76
CA LEU A 172 10.97 0.73 -15.42
C LEU A 172 9.56 0.29 -15.82
N HIS A 173 8.69 0.15 -14.83
CA HIS A 173 7.28 -0.17 -14.99
C HIS A 173 6.43 1.09 -14.84
N LYS A 174 5.60 1.39 -15.85
CA LYS A 174 4.74 2.58 -15.89
C LYS A 174 3.26 2.22 -15.90
N THR A 175 2.45 3.04 -15.25
CA THR A 175 1.00 3.06 -15.47
C THR A 175 0.65 4.09 -16.54
N SER A 176 -0.37 3.82 -17.34
CA SER A 176 -0.88 4.77 -18.33
C SER A 176 -1.83 5.81 -17.74
N ILE A 177 -2.38 5.56 -16.55
CA ILE A 177 -3.36 6.43 -15.92
C ILE A 177 -3.24 6.41 -14.39
N VAL A 178 -3.46 7.57 -13.80
CA VAL A 178 -3.59 7.77 -12.36
C VAL A 178 -4.85 8.59 -12.10
N TYR A 179 -5.70 8.08 -11.22
CA TYR A 179 -6.91 8.75 -10.79
C TYR A 179 -7.21 8.39 -9.35
N MET A 180 -8.12 9.17 -8.76
CA MET A 180 -8.64 8.91 -7.44
C MET A 180 -10.00 8.24 -7.61
N THR A 181 -10.13 7.00 -7.13
CA THR A 181 -11.35 6.21 -7.26
C THR A 181 -12.54 6.91 -6.59
N SER A 182 -12.45 7.13 -5.29
CA SER A 182 -13.46 7.88 -4.53
C SER A 182 -12.90 8.27 -3.17
N TRP A 183 -13.47 9.32 -2.57
CA TRP A 183 -13.24 9.64 -1.15
C TRP A 183 -14.21 8.90 -0.22
N THR A 184 -15.46 8.73 -0.66
CA THR A 184 -16.57 8.32 0.22
C THR A 184 -17.52 7.31 -0.40
N ASN A 185 -17.48 7.11 -1.73
CA ASN A 185 -18.37 6.17 -2.39
C ASN A 185 -17.83 4.74 -2.26
N VAL A 186 -18.30 4.05 -1.20
CA VAL A 186 -17.98 2.65 -0.90
C VAL A 186 -18.21 1.76 -2.12
N LYS A 187 -19.35 1.90 -2.81
CA LYS A 187 -19.68 1.07 -3.98
C LYS A 187 -18.68 1.27 -5.12
N GLN A 188 -18.28 2.50 -5.39
CA GLN A 188 -17.28 2.80 -6.42
C GLN A 188 -15.91 2.18 -6.10
N ILE A 189 -15.51 2.22 -4.82
CA ILE A 189 -14.27 1.59 -4.36
C ILE A 189 -14.36 0.06 -4.48
N GLN A 190 -15.48 -0.54 -4.07
CA GLN A 190 -15.73 -1.98 -4.21
C GLN A 190 -15.66 -2.41 -5.69
N GLN A 191 -16.32 -1.66 -6.56
CA GLN A 191 -16.33 -1.91 -8.01
C GLN A 191 -14.93 -1.81 -8.62
N GLU A 192 -14.16 -0.79 -8.22
CA GLU A 192 -12.77 -0.64 -8.65
C GLU A 192 -11.92 -1.85 -8.25
N ILE A 193 -12.02 -2.28 -6.98
CA ILE A 193 -11.27 -3.44 -6.47
C ILE A 193 -11.65 -4.73 -7.20
N MET A 194 -12.94 -4.98 -7.44
CA MET A 194 -13.42 -6.16 -8.16
C MET A 194 -13.05 -6.18 -9.65
N THR A 195 -12.83 -5.01 -10.24
CA THR A 195 -12.59 -4.87 -11.68
C THR A 195 -11.10 -4.89 -11.98
N TYR A 196 -10.31 -4.14 -11.20
CA TYR A 196 -8.89 -3.90 -11.49
C TYR A 196 -7.94 -4.34 -10.38
N GLY A 197 -8.46 -4.84 -9.26
CA GLY A 197 -7.66 -5.25 -8.13
C GLY A 197 -7.46 -4.15 -7.09
N PRO A 198 -6.64 -4.44 -6.06
CA PRO A 198 -6.45 -3.61 -4.88
C PRO A 198 -6.23 -2.12 -5.14
N VAL A 199 -6.57 -1.28 -4.16
CA VAL A 199 -6.39 0.18 -4.22
C VAL A 199 -5.59 0.70 -3.03
N THR A 200 -4.89 1.81 -3.21
CA THR A 200 -4.27 2.53 -2.09
C THR A 200 -5.32 3.40 -1.40
N ALA A 201 -5.38 3.35 -0.07
CA ALA A 201 -6.27 4.17 0.73
C ALA A 201 -5.49 5.00 1.76
N PHE A 202 -6.05 6.16 2.07
CA PHE A 202 -5.61 7.04 3.15
C PHE A 202 -6.49 6.80 4.38
N MET A 203 -5.88 6.82 5.57
CA MET A 203 -6.62 6.82 6.82
C MET A 203 -5.98 7.75 7.84
N TYR A 204 -6.82 8.40 8.65
CA TYR A 204 -6.38 9.02 9.89
C TYR A 204 -6.06 7.95 10.93
N VAL A 205 -4.98 8.18 11.68
CA VAL A 205 -4.53 7.29 12.73
C VAL A 205 -4.70 7.98 14.07
N TYR A 206 -5.47 7.34 14.95
CA TYR A 206 -5.68 7.74 16.33
C TYR A 206 -4.84 6.87 17.26
N GLU A 207 -4.54 7.34 18.48
CA GLU A 207 -3.72 6.61 19.47
C GLU A 207 -4.18 5.16 19.68
N ASN A 208 -5.50 4.93 19.67
CA ASN A 208 -6.06 3.60 19.89
C ASN A 208 -5.75 2.60 18.76
N PHE A 209 -5.39 3.06 17.56
CA PHE A 209 -5.00 2.20 16.42
C PHE A 209 -3.70 1.46 16.70
N MET A 210 -2.80 2.08 17.47
CA MET A 210 -1.49 1.53 17.78
C MET A 210 -1.61 0.25 18.64
N GLY A 211 -2.71 0.11 19.37
CA GLY A 211 -3.03 -1.08 20.17
C GLY A 211 -3.92 -2.12 19.46
N TYR A 212 -4.26 -1.92 18.18
CA TYR A 212 -5.09 -2.87 17.43
C TYR A 212 -4.42 -4.25 17.33
N LYS A 213 -5.20 -5.31 17.52
CA LYS A 213 -4.76 -6.72 17.44
C LYS A 213 -5.64 -7.55 16.53
N GLU A 214 -6.95 -7.43 16.68
CA GLU A 214 -7.92 -8.23 15.93
C GLU A 214 -9.29 -7.52 15.88
N GLY A 215 -10.20 -8.08 15.08
CA GLY A 215 -11.56 -7.57 14.91
C GLY A 215 -11.65 -6.43 13.89
N ILE A 216 -12.61 -5.53 14.11
CA ILE A 216 -12.89 -4.41 13.22
C ILE A 216 -12.52 -3.12 13.92
N TYR A 217 -11.50 -2.44 13.41
CA TYR A 217 -11.05 -1.17 13.98
C TYR A 217 -12.08 -0.06 13.77
N LYS A 218 -12.49 0.56 14.88
CA LYS A 218 -13.29 1.79 14.95
C LYS A 218 -12.47 2.83 15.74
N SER A 219 -12.40 4.06 15.26
CA SER A 219 -11.80 5.19 16.01
C SER A 219 -12.73 5.56 17.16
N THR A 220 -12.64 4.86 18.29
CA THR A 220 -13.53 5.00 19.44
C THR A 220 -12.96 5.88 20.56
N ALA A 221 -11.65 6.16 20.56
CA ALA A 221 -10.97 6.98 21.57
C ALA A 221 -9.56 7.41 21.11
N GLY A 222 -9.00 8.42 21.78
CA GLY A 222 -7.62 8.90 21.61
C GLY A 222 -7.49 10.09 20.65
N GLU A 223 -6.36 10.78 20.76
CA GLU A 223 -6.04 11.94 19.90
C GLU A 223 -5.65 11.50 18.48
N LEU A 224 -5.83 12.42 17.52
CA LEU A 224 -5.33 12.25 16.16
C LEU A 224 -3.79 12.38 16.19
N ILE A 225 -3.07 11.28 15.91
CA ILE A 225 -1.60 11.26 15.95
C ILE A 225 -0.95 11.31 14.57
N GLY A 226 -1.76 11.24 13.52
CA GLY A 226 -1.30 11.45 12.16
C GLY A 226 -2.18 10.77 11.13
N TYR A 227 -1.54 10.41 10.02
CA TYR A 227 -2.17 9.74 8.90
C TYR A 227 -1.29 8.61 8.40
N HIS A 228 -1.92 7.68 7.68
CA HIS A 228 -1.29 6.49 7.18
C HIS A 228 -1.90 6.05 5.86
N HIS A 229 -1.14 5.28 5.09
CA HIS A 229 -1.60 4.71 3.82
C HIS A 229 -1.58 3.20 3.91
N VAL A 230 -2.66 2.58 3.44
CA VAL A 230 -2.86 1.12 3.45
C VAL A 230 -3.31 0.66 2.07
N LYS A 231 -3.22 -0.65 1.82
CA LYS A 231 -3.71 -1.28 0.60
C LYS A 231 -5.04 -1.98 0.89
N LEU A 232 -6.14 -1.55 0.27
CA LEU A 232 -7.43 -2.23 0.40
C LEU A 232 -7.52 -3.39 -0.59
N ILE A 233 -7.78 -4.59 -0.08
CA ILE A 233 -7.84 -5.81 -0.88
C ILE A 233 -9.24 -6.42 -0.93
N GLY A 234 -10.22 -5.84 -0.21
CA GLY A 234 -11.54 -6.42 -0.13
C GLY A 234 -12.38 -5.86 0.99
N TRP A 235 -13.51 -6.50 1.27
CA TRP A 235 -14.48 -6.09 2.28
C TRP A 235 -15.30 -7.28 2.78
N GLY A 236 -16.06 -7.05 3.84
CA GLY A 236 -17.07 -7.99 4.32
C GLY A 236 -18.04 -7.35 5.30
N VAL A 237 -18.91 -8.17 5.85
CA VAL A 237 -19.90 -7.77 6.85
C VAL A 237 -19.80 -8.74 8.02
N ASP A 238 -19.60 -8.23 9.22
CA ASP A 238 -19.52 -9.07 10.43
C ASP A 238 -20.89 -9.62 10.84
N GLY A 239 -20.89 -10.56 11.80
CA GLY A 239 -22.13 -11.16 12.31
C GLY A 239 -23.12 -10.14 12.91
N ASP A 240 -22.62 -9.00 13.39
CA ASP A 240 -23.44 -7.90 13.92
C ASP A 240 -23.93 -6.90 12.85
N GLY A 241 -23.59 -7.13 11.57
CA GLY A 241 -23.91 -6.24 10.46
C GLY A 241 -22.88 -5.13 10.21
N THR A 242 -21.78 -5.05 10.98
CA THR A 242 -20.73 -4.05 10.76
C THR A 242 -20.01 -4.33 9.44
N GLU A 243 -20.12 -3.38 8.50
CA GLU A 243 -19.38 -3.41 7.24
C GLU A 243 -17.91 -2.99 7.45
N TYR A 244 -16.99 -3.75 6.86
CA TYR A 244 -15.55 -3.51 6.99
C TYR A 244 -14.79 -3.67 5.68
N TRP A 245 -13.65 -3.00 5.59
CA TRP A 245 -12.58 -3.22 4.62
C TRP A 245 -11.55 -4.22 5.15
N LEU A 246 -11.06 -5.07 4.25
CA LEU A 246 -9.79 -5.79 4.39
C LEU A 246 -8.68 -4.85 3.91
N ALA A 247 -7.84 -4.41 4.84
CA ALA A 247 -6.76 -3.46 4.58
C ALA A 247 -5.44 -4.08 5.00
N MET A 248 -4.47 -4.11 4.10
CA MET A 248 -3.12 -4.54 4.41
C MET A 248 -2.29 -3.37 4.90
N ASN A 249 -1.70 -3.56 6.07
CA ASN A 249 -0.78 -2.63 6.69
C ASN A 249 0.66 -2.89 6.19
N SER A 250 1.56 -1.96 6.48
CA SER A 250 2.99 -2.03 6.14
C SER A 250 3.85 -2.19 7.40
N TRP A 251 3.34 -2.88 8.41
CA TRP A 251 3.97 -3.08 9.73
C TRP A 251 4.28 -4.55 10.02
N ASN A 252 4.63 -5.32 8.97
CA ASN A 252 4.86 -6.77 8.97
C ASN A 252 3.65 -7.62 9.43
N SER A 253 3.83 -8.94 9.33
CA SER A 253 2.79 -9.93 9.62
C SER A 253 2.53 -10.13 11.12
N ASN A 254 3.37 -9.63 12.02
CA ASN A 254 3.14 -9.75 13.47
C ASN A 254 2.14 -8.72 14.00
N TRP A 255 1.86 -7.67 13.22
CA TRP A 255 0.88 -6.65 13.58
C TRP A 255 -0.53 -7.06 13.17
N GLY A 256 -1.52 -6.77 14.02
CA GLY A 256 -2.91 -7.01 13.71
C GLY A 256 -3.20 -8.49 13.42
N THR A 257 -4.03 -8.74 12.41
CA THR A 257 -4.38 -10.10 11.99
C THR A 257 -3.54 -10.51 10.79
N ASN A 258 -2.31 -10.99 11.04
CA ASN A 258 -1.33 -11.34 10.01
C ASN A 258 -1.01 -10.16 9.06
N GLY A 259 -0.92 -8.95 9.58
CA GLY A 259 -0.66 -7.72 8.79
C GLY A 259 -1.91 -7.00 8.27
N LEU A 260 -3.12 -7.48 8.60
CA LEU A 260 -4.41 -6.84 8.27
C LEU A 260 -5.06 -6.08 9.45
#